data_AF-A0A260Z8Y6-F1
#
_entry.id   AF-A0A260Z8Y6-F1
#
_cell.length_a   1.000
_cell.length_b   1.000
_cell.length_c   1.000
_cell.angle_alpha   90.00
_cell.angle_beta   90.00
_cell.angle_gamma   90.00
#
_symmetry.space_group_name_H-M   'P 1'
#
loop_
_entity.id
_entity.type
_entity.pdbx_description
1 polymer ?
#
loop_
_entity_poly.entity_id
_entity_poly.type
_entity_poly.pdbx_seq_one_letter_code
_entity_poly.pdbx_strand_id
1 'polypeptide(L)'
;MMTLVESKAEFEITKRSMEDESEIKDAVFYNVTVPFVETFVLKNPGDFCISRTIDGAFYLSIVANKKDKKGGVRVVGIPGLIFARADTLAQLIYQLKHENMDILSGVLEEKLTMNRLLGPQVTAVHNILQTGKAVKVQRKLSQDTTSPIYIGEMKFSDEKIKEAVFEEIPGGGQNPTELKTFFEKLVNSKSLRGKNLPIRIPIGAIMNPPTLIYENNKLEVGCNLEDFLFFHQNRLDLTQRIK
;
A
#
# COMPACT_ATOMS: atom_id res chain seq x y z
N MET A 1 10.80 14.09 -12.48
CA MET A 1 11.02 13.31 -11.26
C MET A 1 9.80 13.42 -10.36
N MET A 2 8.73 12.79 -10.80
CA MET A 2 7.58 12.47 -9.98
C MET A 2 7.91 11.25 -9.15
N THR A 3 7.74 11.39 -7.85
CA THR A 3 7.86 10.27 -6.91
C THR A 3 6.48 10.00 -6.34
N LEU A 4 6.34 9.00 -5.45
CA LEU A 4 5.20 8.86 -4.53
C LEU A 4 5.09 10.13 -3.65
N VAL A 5 4.62 11.24 -4.23
CA VAL A 5 4.38 12.51 -3.55
C VAL A 5 2.99 12.40 -2.95
N GLU A 6 2.90 12.57 -1.63
CA GLU A 6 1.60 12.80 -1.00
C GLU A 6 1.01 14.06 -1.62
N SER A 7 -0.16 13.93 -2.22
CA SER A 7 -0.90 15.11 -2.65
C SER A 7 -1.12 16.02 -1.45
N LYS A 8 -0.81 17.32 -1.62
CA LYS A 8 -1.13 18.36 -0.63
C LYS A 8 -2.62 18.72 -0.65
N ALA A 9 -3.40 18.17 -1.58
CA ALA A 9 -4.84 18.35 -1.59
C ALA A 9 -5.42 17.75 -0.30
N GLU A 10 -6.22 18.53 0.43
CA GLU A 10 -7.05 18.01 1.50
C GLU A 10 -8.03 17.00 0.88
N PHE A 11 -7.67 15.72 0.94
CA PHE A 11 -8.66 14.68 0.74
C PHE A 11 -9.61 14.75 1.93
N GLU A 12 -10.87 15.10 1.68
CA GLU A 12 -11.92 14.98 2.68
C GLU A 12 -12.04 13.51 3.08
N ILE A 13 -11.35 13.15 4.17
CA ILE A 13 -11.54 11.87 4.84
C ILE A 13 -12.82 12.04 5.65
N THR A 14 -13.95 11.72 5.02
CA THR A 14 -15.27 11.75 5.65
C THR A 14 -15.23 10.85 6.89
N LYS A 15 -15.58 11.40 8.05
CA LYS A 15 -15.78 10.59 9.26
C LYS A 15 -16.95 9.65 8.98
N ARG A 16 -16.68 8.35 8.87
CA ARG A 16 -17.73 7.33 8.71
C ARG A 16 -18.51 7.18 10.01
N SER A 17 -19.82 7.01 9.89
CA SER A 17 -20.66 6.61 11.01
C SER A 17 -20.26 5.20 11.40
N MET A 18 -19.96 4.99 12.68
CA MET A 18 -19.62 3.65 13.19
C MET A 18 -20.87 2.83 13.54
N GLU A 19 -22.04 3.33 13.15
CA GLU A 19 -23.36 2.76 13.43
C GLU A 19 -23.92 1.99 12.22
N ASP A 20 -23.37 2.19 11.02
CA ASP A 20 -23.79 1.51 9.79
C ASP A 20 -22.77 0.41 9.40
N GLU A 21 -23.24 -0.84 9.35
CA GLU A 21 -22.41 -1.99 8.99
C GLU A 21 -21.92 -1.94 7.54
N SER A 22 -22.68 -1.34 6.62
CA SER A 22 -22.30 -1.19 5.22
C SER A 22 -21.11 -0.25 5.07
N GLU A 23 -21.15 0.90 5.75
CA GLU A 23 -20.03 1.86 5.78
C GLU A 23 -18.75 1.23 6.34
N ILE A 24 -18.88 0.31 7.31
CA ILE A 24 -17.74 -0.37 7.91
C ILE A 24 -17.20 -1.47 7.01
N LYS A 25 -18.07 -2.25 6.35
CA LYS A 25 -17.64 -3.28 5.38
C LYS A 25 -16.86 -2.68 4.22
N ASP A 26 -17.29 -1.51 3.74
CA ASP A 26 -16.59 -0.77 2.69
C ASP A 26 -15.28 -0.12 3.17
N ALA A 27 -15.00 -0.15 4.48
CA ALA A 27 -13.75 0.35 5.07
C ALA A 27 -12.70 -0.75 5.23
N VAL A 28 -13.05 -2.02 5.01
CA VAL A 28 -12.12 -3.14 5.19
C VAL A 28 -11.13 -3.19 4.03
N PHE A 29 -9.85 -3.26 4.36
CA PHE A 29 -8.79 -3.53 3.40
C PHE A 29 -8.68 -5.03 3.17
N TYR A 30 -8.85 -5.50 1.94
CA TYR A 30 -8.75 -6.92 1.59
C TYR A 30 -7.44 -7.22 0.85
N ASN A 31 -6.88 -8.39 1.12
CA ASN A 31 -5.69 -8.92 0.47
C ASN A 31 -4.48 -7.98 0.57
N VAL A 32 -4.27 -7.39 1.75
CA VAL A 32 -3.13 -6.49 2.02
C VAL A 32 -2.12 -7.12 2.97
N THR A 33 -0.93 -6.54 3.09
CA THR A 33 0.03 -6.89 4.14
C THR A 33 -0.04 -5.88 5.29
N VAL A 34 0.37 -6.30 6.49
CA VAL A 34 0.45 -5.37 7.65
C VAL A 34 1.43 -4.21 7.37
N PRO A 35 2.64 -4.43 6.80
CA PRO A 35 3.53 -3.33 6.44
C PRO A 35 2.91 -2.32 5.46
N PHE A 36 2.04 -2.76 4.54
CA PHE A 36 1.33 -1.83 3.65
C PHE A 36 0.41 -0.89 4.43
N VAL A 37 -0.36 -1.42 5.38
CA VAL A 37 -1.26 -0.65 6.24
C VAL A 37 -0.47 0.38 7.06
N GLU A 38 0.61 -0.06 7.70
CA GLU A 38 1.49 0.81 8.49
C GLU A 38 2.13 1.92 7.63
N THR A 39 2.49 1.58 6.39
CA THR A 39 3.24 2.48 5.51
C THR A 39 2.33 3.51 4.85
N PHE A 40 1.13 3.14 4.41
CA PHE A 40 0.31 3.97 3.51
C PHE A 40 -1.07 4.37 4.07
N VAL A 41 -1.56 3.70 5.10
CA VAL A 41 -2.91 3.92 5.64
C VAL A 41 -2.84 4.71 6.94
N LEU A 42 -2.17 4.15 7.95
CA LEU A 42 -2.19 4.67 9.31
C LEU A 42 -1.11 5.73 9.53
N LYS A 43 -1.51 6.99 9.83
CA LYS A 43 -0.57 8.12 9.95
C LYS A 43 -0.65 8.86 11.27
N ASN A 44 -1.86 9.11 11.77
CA ASN A 44 -2.08 9.97 12.92
C ASN A 44 -2.55 9.19 14.15
N PRO A 45 -2.20 9.63 15.37
CA PRO A 45 -2.78 9.14 16.61
C PRO A 45 -4.30 8.92 16.56
N GLY A 46 -4.71 7.68 16.83
CA GLY A 46 -6.10 7.24 16.82
C GLY A 46 -6.74 7.06 15.44
N ASP A 47 -5.96 7.11 14.37
CA ASP A 47 -6.31 6.44 13.12
C ASP A 47 -6.37 4.94 13.37
N PHE A 48 -7.39 4.29 12.81
CA PHE A 48 -7.49 2.83 12.83
C PHE A 48 -8.13 2.31 11.55
N CYS A 49 -7.84 1.06 11.23
CA CYS A 49 -8.47 0.35 10.13
C CYS A 49 -8.58 -1.15 10.41
N ILE A 50 -9.39 -1.80 9.59
CA ILE A 50 -9.56 -3.26 9.63
C ILE A 50 -9.04 -3.81 8.31
N SER A 51 -8.23 -4.86 8.40
CA SER A 51 -7.67 -5.50 7.22
C SER A 51 -7.80 -7.01 7.31
N ARG A 52 -8.18 -7.63 6.19
CA ARG A 52 -7.96 -9.05 5.94
C ARG A 52 -6.66 -9.21 5.16
N THR A 53 -5.69 -9.85 5.77
CA THR A 53 -4.38 -10.08 5.15
C THR A 53 -4.46 -11.08 4.01
N ILE A 54 -3.44 -11.08 3.17
CA ILE A 54 -3.24 -12.08 2.11
C ILE A 54 -3.25 -13.54 2.60
N ASP A 55 -2.84 -13.78 3.85
CA ASP A 55 -2.87 -15.11 4.47
C ASP A 55 -4.25 -15.42 5.10
N GLY A 56 -5.24 -14.55 4.87
CA GLY A 56 -6.64 -14.74 5.29
C GLY A 56 -6.97 -14.25 6.69
N ALA A 57 -5.99 -13.89 7.52
CA ALA A 57 -6.18 -13.44 8.88
C ALA A 57 -6.68 -11.99 8.96
N PHE A 58 -7.63 -11.74 9.87
CA PHE A 58 -8.14 -10.40 10.17
C PHE A 58 -7.29 -9.70 11.25
N TYR A 59 -7.09 -8.40 11.04
CA TYR A 59 -6.39 -7.52 11.95
C TYR A 59 -7.18 -6.24 12.16
N LEU A 60 -7.26 -5.81 13.42
CA LEU A 60 -7.51 -4.43 13.78
C LEU A 60 -6.16 -3.73 13.98
N SER A 61 -5.90 -2.68 13.20
CA SER A 61 -4.66 -1.91 13.28
C SER A 61 -4.96 -0.49 13.75
N ILE A 62 -4.26 -0.01 14.79
CA ILE A 62 -4.50 1.30 15.42
C ILE A 62 -3.17 2.02 15.64
N VAL A 63 -3.16 3.34 15.43
CA VAL A 63 -2.04 4.20 15.82
C VAL A 63 -2.17 4.63 17.28
N ALA A 64 -1.15 4.34 18.08
CA ALA A 64 -1.08 4.77 19.48
C ALA A 64 -0.88 6.30 19.63
N ASN A 65 -1.33 6.87 20.75
CA ASN A 65 -1.21 8.31 21.00
C ASN A 65 0.21 8.78 21.33
N LYS A 66 1.11 7.86 21.67
CA LYS A 66 2.51 8.17 21.92
C LYS A 66 3.32 7.97 20.64
N LYS A 67 4.17 8.96 20.34
CA LYS A 67 5.33 8.71 19.49
C LYS A 67 6.28 7.79 20.24
N ASP A 68 6.85 6.81 19.56
CA ASP A 68 7.90 5.99 20.16
C ASP A 68 9.11 6.87 20.55
N LYS A 69 10.07 6.32 21.31
CA LYS A 69 11.29 7.05 21.69
C LYS A 69 12.14 7.51 20.50
N LYS A 70 11.87 7.04 19.28
CA LYS A 70 12.52 7.40 18.02
C LYS A 70 11.67 8.34 17.16
N GLY A 71 10.54 8.85 17.68
CA GLY A 71 9.64 9.78 16.98
C GLY A 71 8.68 9.13 15.98
N GLY A 72 8.70 7.81 15.85
CA GLY A 72 7.87 7.01 14.95
C GLY A 72 6.43 6.84 15.43
N VAL A 73 5.54 6.66 14.46
CA VAL A 73 4.13 6.31 14.66
C VAL A 73 4.07 4.82 15.00
N ARG A 74 3.61 4.46 16.20
CA ARG A 74 3.47 3.06 16.61
C ARG A 74 2.11 2.53 16.17
N VAL A 75 2.11 1.56 15.26
CA VAL A 75 0.92 0.80 14.88
C VAL A 75 0.86 -0.49 15.70
N VAL A 76 -0.32 -0.80 16.22
CA VAL A 76 -0.58 -2.06 16.93
C VAL A 76 -1.56 -2.88 16.12
N GLY A 77 -1.12 -4.04 15.65
CA GLY A 77 -1.95 -5.04 14.98
C GLY A 77 -2.47 -6.06 15.99
N ILE A 78 -3.78 -6.16 16.12
CA ILE A 78 -4.44 -7.14 16.99
C ILE A 78 -4.95 -8.28 16.10
N PRO A 79 -4.35 -9.48 16.16
CA PRO A 79 -4.79 -10.61 15.37
C PRO A 79 -6.11 -11.19 15.93
N GLY A 80 -7.03 -11.52 15.03
CA GLY A 80 -8.33 -12.10 15.39
C GLY A 80 -9.36 -11.07 15.87
N LEU A 81 -10.61 -11.51 15.99
CA LEU A 81 -11.70 -10.70 16.55
C LEU A 81 -11.78 -11.02 18.04
N ILE A 82 -11.24 -10.13 18.88
CA ILE A 82 -11.41 -10.23 20.33
C ILE A 82 -12.89 -9.92 20.64
N PHE A 83 -13.46 -10.67 21.58
CA PHE A 83 -14.77 -10.54 22.25
C PHE A 83 -15.93 -11.37 21.67
N ALA A 84 -16.25 -12.43 22.41
CA ALA A 84 -17.30 -13.44 22.18
C ALA A 84 -18.75 -12.91 22.32
N ARG A 85 -19.01 -11.61 22.14
CA ARG A 85 -20.34 -10.98 22.33
C ARG A 85 -20.83 -10.11 21.18
N ALA A 86 -20.02 -9.85 20.17
CA ALA A 86 -20.44 -9.09 18.99
C ALA A 86 -20.82 -10.03 17.85
N ASP A 87 -21.99 -9.82 17.24
CA ASP A 87 -22.48 -10.61 16.12
C ASP A 87 -22.09 -9.97 14.76
N THR A 88 -21.75 -8.68 14.76
CA THR A 88 -21.35 -7.94 13.56
C THR A 88 -20.07 -7.12 13.77
N LEU A 89 -19.40 -6.78 12.66
CA LEU A 89 -18.20 -5.93 12.70
C LEU A 89 -18.48 -4.54 13.25
N ALA A 90 -19.67 -4.00 12.98
CA ALA A 90 -20.11 -2.71 13.52
C ALA A 90 -20.25 -2.75 15.05
N GLN A 91 -20.93 -3.78 15.55
CA GLN A 91 -21.07 -4.00 16.99
C GLN A 91 -19.72 -4.18 17.66
N LEU A 92 -18.81 -4.91 17.04
CA LEU A 92 -17.46 -5.07 17.56
C LEU A 92 -16.73 -3.73 17.65
N ILE A 93 -16.69 -2.94 16.58
CA ILE A 93 -16.01 -1.62 16.60
C ILE A 93 -16.63 -0.72 17.66
N TYR A 94 -17.97 -0.72 17.77
CA TYR A 94 -18.68 0.05 18.78
C TYR A 94 -18.26 -0.37 20.20
N GLN A 95 -18.35 -1.67 20.52
CA GLN A 95 -17.94 -2.21 21.82
C GLN A 95 -16.47 -1.93 22.11
N LEU A 96 -15.59 -2.06 21.12
CA LEU A 96 -14.18 -1.75 21.29
C LEU A 96 -13.98 -0.27 21.65
N LYS A 97 -14.57 0.63 20.87
CA LYS A 97 -14.42 2.08 21.03
C LYS A 97 -15.03 2.63 22.32
N HIS A 98 -16.19 2.11 22.73
CA HIS A 98 -16.98 2.68 23.82
C HIS A 98 -16.86 1.92 25.14
N GLU A 99 -16.60 0.62 25.10
CA GLU A 99 -16.65 -0.23 26.30
C GLU A 99 -15.27 -0.82 26.66
N ASN A 100 -14.42 -1.11 25.67
CA ASN A 100 -13.21 -1.92 25.89
C ASN A 100 -11.88 -1.20 25.59
N MET A 101 -11.90 0.10 25.26
CA MET A 101 -10.68 0.84 24.92
C MET A 101 -9.64 0.87 26.04
N ASP A 102 -10.09 1.02 27.29
CA ASP A 102 -9.19 1.06 28.45
C ASP A 102 -8.55 -0.31 28.69
N ILE A 103 -9.31 -1.40 28.50
CA ILE A 103 -8.81 -2.77 28.59
C ILE A 103 -7.77 -3.03 27.51
N LEU A 104 -8.09 -2.69 26.25
CA LEU A 104 -7.16 -2.81 25.13
C LEU A 104 -5.88 -2.01 25.38
N SER A 105 -6.01 -0.77 25.87
CA SER A 105 -4.87 0.09 26.20
C SER A 105 -4.00 -0.52 27.31
N GLY A 106 -4.62 -1.10 28.34
CA GLY A 106 -3.92 -1.77 29.43
C GLY A 106 -3.17 -3.03 28.98
N VAL A 107 -3.81 -3.90 28.19
CA VAL A 107 -3.19 -5.14 27.68
C VAL A 107 -2.01 -4.86 26.75
N LEU A 108 -2.12 -3.80 25.94
CA LEU A 108 -1.09 -3.43 24.97
C LEU A 108 -0.02 -2.49 25.55
N GLU A 109 -0.18 -2.10 26.83
CA GLU A 109 0.65 -1.11 27.54
C GLU A 109 0.79 0.21 26.76
N GLU A 110 -0.26 0.61 26.04
CA GLU A 110 -0.27 1.75 25.13
C GLU A 110 -1.52 2.59 25.30
N LYS A 111 -1.39 3.92 25.22
CA LYS A 111 -2.57 4.80 25.28
C LYS A 111 -3.23 4.85 23.90
N LEU A 112 -4.31 4.10 23.71
CA LEU A 112 -5.03 4.02 22.45
C LEU A 112 -6.31 4.86 22.46
N THR A 113 -6.72 5.33 21.29
CA THR A 113 -8.03 5.97 21.05
C THR A 113 -8.50 5.60 19.65
N MET A 114 -9.79 5.33 19.45
CA MET A 114 -10.35 5.05 18.12
C MET A 114 -11.10 6.27 17.60
N ASN A 115 -10.38 7.17 16.93
CA ASN A 115 -10.91 8.48 16.52
C ASN A 115 -11.43 8.46 15.09
N ARG A 116 -10.71 7.80 14.18
CA ARG A 116 -10.98 7.85 12.74
C ARG A 116 -10.79 6.49 12.08
N LEU A 117 -11.90 5.91 11.61
CA LEU A 117 -11.88 4.69 10.79
C LEU A 117 -11.41 5.06 9.37
N LEU A 118 -10.31 4.48 8.94
CA LEU A 118 -9.77 4.63 7.59
C LEU A 118 -10.21 3.46 6.71
N GLY A 119 -10.52 3.76 5.45
CA GLY A 119 -10.85 2.78 4.43
C GLY A 119 -9.97 2.93 3.18
N PRO A 120 -10.13 2.03 2.19
CA PRO A 120 -9.32 1.96 0.97
C PRO A 120 -9.07 3.29 0.23
N GLN A 121 -10.02 4.22 0.28
CA GLN A 121 -9.92 5.53 -0.37
C GLN A 121 -8.72 6.37 0.09
N VAL A 122 -8.22 6.17 1.31
CA VAL A 122 -7.11 6.98 1.85
C VAL A 122 -5.79 6.72 1.13
N THR A 123 -5.67 5.60 0.42
CA THR A 123 -4.45 5.27 -0.33
C THR A 123 -4.36 6.02 -1.66
N ALA A 124 -5.46 6.65 -2.11
CA ALA A 124 -5.48 7.44 -3.34
C ALA A 124 -4.51 8.64 -3.28
N VAL A 125 -4.25 9.20 -2.09
CA VAL A 125 -3.25 10.26 -1.88
C VAL A 125 -1.83 9.85 -2.25
N HIS A 126 -1.60 8.53 -2.36
CA HIS A 126 -0.35 7.90 -2.76
C HIS A 126 -0.41 7.34 -4.19
N ASN A 127 -1.43 7.68 -4.99
CA ASN A 127 -1.68 7.06 -6.29
C ASN A 127 -1.84 5.52 -6.21
N ILE A 128 -2.30 5.00 -5.06
CA ILE A 128 -2.61 3.59 -4.87
C ILE A 128 -4.11 3.42 -5.02
N LEU A 129 -4.53 2.84 -6.14
CA LEU A 129 -5.93 2.66 -6.53
C LEU A 129 -6.40 1.23 -6.33
N GLN A 130 -7.67 1.05 -5.96
CA GLN A 130 -8.24 -0.29 -5.82
C GLN A 130 -8.41 -1.02 -7.16
N THR A 131 -8.80 -0.31 -8.22
CA THR A 131 -9.02 -0.92 -9.54
C THR A 131 -8.42 -0.07 -10.66
N GLY A 132 -8.01 -0.75 -11.74
CA GLY A 132 -7.38 -0.15 -12.91
C GLY A 132 -8.32 0.58 -13.88
N LYS A 133 -9.59 0.83 -13.51
CA LYS A 133 -10.60 1.48 -14.39
C LYS A 133 -10.18 2.88 -14.88
N ALA A 134 -9.13 3.47 -14.33
CA ALA A 134 -8.60 4.78 -14.67
C ALA A 134 -7.52 4.80 -15.78
N VAL A 135 -7.08 3.64 -16.31
CA VAL A 135 -6.05 3.59 -17.34
C VAL A 135 -6.65 3.76 -18.72
N LYS A 136 -6.36 4.88 -19.39
CA LYS A 136 -6.76 5.14 -20.78
C LYS A 136 -5.53 4.92 -21.66
N VAL A 137 -5.67 4.08 -22.69
CA VAL A 137 -4.62 3.71 -23.65
C VAL A 137 -3.58 2.76 -23.06
N GLN A 138 -3.34 1.63 -23.73
CA GLN A 138 -2.30 0.67 -23.37
C GLN A 138 -1.49 0.32 -24.61
N ARG A 139 -0.21 0.71 -24.63
CA ARG A 139 0.76 0.21 -25.61
C ARG A 139 1.70 -0.76 -24.91
N LYS A 140 1.64 -2.04 -25.27
CA LYS A 140 2.54 -3.06 -24.73
C LYS A 140 3.99 -2.76 -25.13
N LEU A 141 4.89 -2.84 -24.17
CA LEU A 141 6.33 -2.64 -24.34
C LEU A 141 7.10 -3.97 -24.32
N SER A 142 6.65 -4.93 -23.50
CA SER A 142 7.30 -6.23 -23.36
C SER A 142 6.78 -7.23 -24.40
N GLN A 143 7.69 -8.00 -25.02
CA GLN A 143 7.38 -9.24 -25.74
C GLN A 143 7.39 -10.47 -24.82
N ASP A 144 7.91 -10.34 -23.60
CA ASP A 144 7.96 -11.39 -22.59
C ASP A 144 6.59 -11.51 -21.90
N THR A 145 6.09 -12.74 -21.84
CA THR A 145 4.72 -13.08 -21.43
C THR A 145 4.56 -13.20 -19.92
N THR A 146 5.65 -13.17 -19.16
CA THR A 146 5.66 -13.46 -17.72
C THR A 146 5.31 -12.26 -16.83
N SER A 147 5.49 -11.02 -17.29
CA SER A 147 5.07 -9.81 -16.55
C SER A 147 4.77 -8.69 -17.57
N PRO A 148 3.50 -8.48 -17.94
CA PRO A 148 3.19 -7.52 -18.99
C PRO A 148 3.52 -6.10 -18.55
N ILE A 149 4.40 -5.46 -19.32
CA ILE A 149 4.74 -4.04 -19.18
C ILE A 149 4.06 -3.24 -20.29
N TYR A 150 3.34 -2.19 -19.93
CA TYR A 150 2.67 -1.31 -20.89
C TYR A 150 2.81 0.17 -20.52
N ILE A 151 2.70 1.03 -21.53
CA ILE A 151 2.54 2.47 -21.36
C ILE A 151 1.05 2.81 -21.41
N GLY A 152 0.60 3.67 -20.50
CA GLY A 152 -0.74 4.23 -20.54
C GLY A 152 -0.86 5.57 -19.85
N GLU A 153 -2.04 6.18 -19.92
CA GLU A 153 -2.34 7.43 -19.22
C GLU A 153 -3.24 7.20 -18.00
N MET A 154 -2.91 7.88 -16.91
CA MET A 154 -3.70 7.85 -15.67
C MET A 154 -3.81 9.26 -15.08
N LYS A 155 -4.95 9.54 -14.43
CA LYS A 155 -5.12 10.71 -13.58
C LYS A 155 -4.49 10.45 -12.22
N PHE A 156 -3.48 11.25 -11.87
CA PHE A 156 -2.77 11.16 -10.59
C PHE A 156 -3.49 11.97 -9.50
N SER A 157 -3.09 11.77 -8.25
CA SER A 157 -3.61 12.48 -7.07
C SER A 157 -3.37 13.99 -7.06
N ASP A 158 -2.54 14.50 -7.97
CA ASP A 158 -2.40 15.93 -8.26
C ASP A 158 -3.37 16.42 -9.35
N GLU A 159 -4.40 15.61 -9.65
CA GLU A 159 -5.47 15.84 -10.63
C GLU A 159 -5.00 15.90 -12.10
N LYS A 160 -3.70 15.70 -12.36
CA LYS A 160 -3.12 15.75 -13.70
C LYS A 160 -3.14 14.37 -14.35
N ILE A 161 -3.49 14.34 -15.64
CA ILE A 161 -3.36 13.15 -16.49
C ILE A 161 -1.93 13.10 -17.02
N LYS A 162 -1.27 11.96 -16.85
CA LYS A 162 0.12 11.76 -17.31
C LYS A 162 0.32 10.35 -17.83
N GLU A 163 1.25 10.24 -18.77
CA GLU A 163 1.73 8.96 -19.28
C GLU A 163 2.66 8.29 -18.25
N ALA A 164 2.46 7.00 -18.03
CA ALA A 164 3.18 6.20 -17.05
C ALA A 164 3.46 4.79 -17.58
N VAL A 165 4.42 4.12 -16.97
CA VAL A 165 4.73 2.71 -17.23
C VAL A 165 4.05 1.86 -16.17
N PHE A 166 3.39 0.80 -16.59
CA PHE A 166 2.65 -0.13 -15.74
C PHE A 166 3.29 -1.51 -15.85
N GLU A 167 3.70 -2.07 -14.72
CA GLU A 167 4.20 -3.44 -14.57
C GLU A 167 3.11 -4.23 -13.84
N GLU A 168 2.37 -5.03 -14.58
CA GLU A 168 1.37 -5.93 -14.00
C GLU A 168 2.05 -7.19 -13.50
N ILE A 169 1.79 -7.54 -12.24
CA ILE A 169 2.33 -8.74 -11.63
C ILE A 169 1.59 -9.95 -12.20
N PRO A 170 2.30 -11.03 -12.58
CA PRO A 170 1.69 -12.24 -13.10
C PRO A 170 0.62 -12.83 -12.16
N GLY A 171 -0.19 -13.74 -12.69
CA GLY A 171 -1.13 -14.51 -11.86
C GLY A 171 -2.35 -13.73 -11.34
N GLY A 172 -2.52 -12.46 -11.73
CA GLY A 172 -3.74 -11.67 -11.46
C GLY A 172 -4.06 -11.49 -9.97
N GLY A 173 -3.06 -11.61 -9.11
CA GLY A 173 -3.23 -11.52 -7.65
C GLY A 173 -3.86 -12.76 -7.00
N GLN A 174 -3.85 -13.92 -7.66
CA GLN A 174 -4.30 -15.19 -7.08
C GLN A 174 -3.20 -15.90 -6.27
N ASN A 175 -1.93 -15.67 -6.59
CA ASN A 175 -0.80 -16.29 -5.91
C ASN A 175 -0.34 -15.44 -4.71
N PRO A 176 -0.41 -15.95 -3.46
CA PRO A 176 0.03 -15.21 -2.28
C PRO A 176 1.50 -14.76 -2.34
N THR A 177 2.38 -15.52 -2.99
CA THR A 177 3.82 -15.20 -3.10
C THR A 177 4.06 -13.99 -3.99
N GLU A 178 3.33 -13.90 -5.11
CA GLU A 178 3.39 -12.77 -6.04
C GLU A 178 2.82 -11.51 -5.39
N LEU A 179 1.72 -11.65 -4.64
CA LEU A 179 1.17 -10.55 -3.84
C LEU A 179 2.15 -10.06 -2.76
N LYS A 180 2.86 -10.96 -2.07
CA LYS A 180 3.91 -10.58 -1.11
C LYS A 180 4.98 -9.74 -1.79
N THR A 181 5.50 -10.21 -2.91
CA THR A 181 6.50 -9.48 -3.72
C THR A 181 6.00 -8.11 -4.15
N PHE A 182 4.74 -8.00 -4.60
CA PHE A 182 4.12 -6.73 -4.97
C PHE A 182 4.12 -5.72 -3.81
N PHE A 183 3.65 -6.14 -2.62
CA PHE A 183 3.62 -5.28 -1.45
C PHE A 183 5.01 -4.92 -0.95
N GLU A 184 5.96 -5.86 -0.99
CA GLU A 184 7.36 -5.60 -0.62
C GLU A 184 7.98 -4.54 -1.53
N LYS A 185 7.83 -4.67 -2.86
CA LYS A 185 8.28 -3.65 -3.82
C LYS A 185 7.67 -2.28 -3.48
N LEU A 186 6.36 -2.22 -3.22
CA LEU A 186 5.66 -0.98 -2.92
C LEU A 186 6.10 -0.36 -1.58
N VAL A 187 6.17 -1.13 -0.50
CA VAL A 187 6.59 -0.65 0.83
C VAL A 187 8.06 -0.21 0.82
N ASN A 188 8.95 -1.03 0.27
CA ASN A 188 10.37 -0.71 0.18
C ASN A 188 10.61 0.54 -0.66
N SER A 189 9.85 0.73 -1.74
CA SER A 189 9.95 1.92 -2.60
C SER A 189 9.79 3.23 -1.82
N LYS A 190 8.90 3.28 -0.84
CA LYS A 190 8.69 4.46 0.01
C LYS A 190 9.93 4.77 0.85
N SER A 191 10.61 3.75 1.37
CA SER A 191 11.83 3.88 2.19
C SER A 191 13.08 4.25 1.38
N LEU A 192 13.12 3.86 0.10
CA LEU A 192 14.23 4.15 -0.82
C LEU A 192 14.12 5.56 -1.43
N ARG A 193 12.99 6.24 -1.21
CA ARG A 193 12.79 7.61 -1.65
C ARG A 193 13.87 8.53 -1.05
N GLY A 194 14.49 9.35 -1.90
CA GLY A 194 15.53 10.30 -1.49
C GLY A 194 16.94 9.69 -1.38
N LYS A 195 17.12 8.39 -1.62
CA LYS A 195 18.44 7.76 -1.63
C LYS A 195 19.22 7.90 -2.95
N ASN A 196 18.67 8.63 -3.94
CA ASN A 196 19.26 8.85 -5.27
C ASN A 196 19.81 7.58 -5.93
N LEU A 197 19.10 6.46 -5.74
CA LEU A 197 19.49 5.18 -6.32
C LEU A 197 19.21 5.16 -7.82
N PRO A 198 20.09 4.53 -8.64
CA PRO A 198 19.90 4.39 -10.08
C PRO A 198 18.89 3.28 -10.41
N ILE A 199 17.76 3.24 -9.70
CA ILE A 199 16.67 2.28 -9.89
C ILE A 199 15.37 3.02 -10.15
N ARG A 200 14.47 2.42 -10.93
CA ARG A 200 13.11 2.94 -11.07
C ARG A 200 12.33 2.62 -9.80
N ILE A 201 11.78 3.65 -9.18
CA ILE A 201 10.98 3.53 -7.96
C ILE A 201 9.50 3.69 -8.36
N PRO A 202 8.60 2.80 -7.92
CA PRO A 202 7.16 2.97 -8.12
C PRO A 202 6.67 4.35 -7.65
N ILE A 203 5.81 4.97 -8.45
CA ILE A 203 5.14 6.25 -8.17
C ILE A 203 3.67 6.08 -7.76
N GLY A 204 3.16 4.85 -7.83
CA GLY A 204 1.79 4.46 -7.51
C GLY A 204 1.58 2.96 -7.71
N ALA A 205 0.35 2.50 -7.47
CA ALA A 205 -0.01 1.10 -7.68
C ALA A 205 -1.50 0.94 -7.98
N ILE A 206 -1.88 -0.19 -8.58
CA ILE A 206 -3.25 -0.68 -8.67
C ILE A 206 -3.30 -2.00 -7.90
N MET A 207 -4.29 -2.14 -7.03
CA MET A 207 -4.43 -3.31 -6.15
C MET A 207 -5.04 -4.50 -6.89
N ASN A 208 -5.92 -4.25 -7.86
CA ASN A 208 -6.60 -5.29 -8.63
C ASN A 208 -6.81 -4.90 -10.12
N PRO A 209 -6.15 -5.58 -11.08
CA PRO A 209 -5.07 -6.56 -10.84
C PRO A 209 -3.82 -5.87 -10.24
N PRO A 210 -2.98 -6.58 -9.46
CA PRO A 210 -1.80 -6.00 -8.84
C PRO A 210 -0.83 -5.45 -9.90
N THR A 211 -0.65 -4.13 -9.89
CA THR A 211 0.16 -3.42 -10.91
C THR A 211 0.98 -2.33 -10.24
N LEU A 212 2.27 -2.27 -10.53
CA LEU A 212 3.14 -1.17 -10.11
C LEU A 212 3.19 -0.10 -11.20
N ILE A 213 3.14 1.16 -10.79
CA ILE A 213 3.15 2.32 -11.70
C ILE A 213 4.49 3.04 -11.56
N TYR A 214 5.13 3.37 -12.68
CA TYR A 214 6.40 4.09 -12.73
C TYR A 214 6.30 5.34 -13.59
N GLU A 215 7.16 6.34 -13.32
CA GLU A 215 7.28 7.53 -14.16
C GLU A 215 7.76 7.11 -15.57
N ASN A 216 7.06 7.58 -16.61
CA ASN A 216 7.57 7.44 -17.97
C ASN A 216 8.56 8.56 -18.29
N ASN A 217 9.85 8.26 -18.16
CA ASN A 217 10.92 9.20 -18.50
C ASN A 217 11.30 9.22 -19.99
N LYS A 218 10.55 8.53 -20.87
CA LYS A 218 10.81 8.38 -22.31
C LYS A 218 12.19 7.78 -22.68
N LEU A 219 12.98 7.42 -21.67
CA LEU A 219 14.20 6.61 -21.77
C LEU A 219 13.81 5.13 -21.83
N GLU A 220 14.64 4.33 -22.51
CA GLU A 220 14.47 2.88 -22.65
C GLU A 220 14.01 2.22 -21.34
N VAL A 221 13.07 1.30 -21.47
CA VAL A 221 12.60 0.43 -20.38
C VAL A 221 13.82 -0.39 -20.00
N GLY A 222 14.56 0.05 -18.98
CA GLY A 222 15.78 -0.63 -18.55
C GLY A 222 15.50 -2.10 -18.25
N CYS A 223 16.53 -2.94 -18.27
CA CYS A 223 16.41 -4.36 -17.97
C CYS A 223 16.59 -4.65 -16.47
N ASN A 224 16.22 -5.86 -16.05
CA ASN A 224 16.54 -6.33 -14.70
C ASN A 224 18.08 -6.49 -14.55
N LEU A 225 18.56 -6.62 -13.31
CA LEU A 225 20.00 -6.70 -13.06
C LEU A 225 20.64 -7.94 -13.68
N GLU A 226 19.94 -9.07 -13.70
CA GLU A 226 20.44 -10.32 -14.29
C GLU A 226 20.68 -10.17 -15.80
N ASP A 227 19.68 -9.68 -16.53
CA ASP A 227 19.77 -9.34 -17.95
C ASP A 227 20.83 -8.28 -18.19
N PHE A 228 20.90 -7.24 -17.36
CA PHE A 228 21.92 -6.20 -17.49
C PHE A 228 23.33 -6.80 -17.37
N LEU A 229 23.58 -7.62 -16.35
CA LEU A 229 24.85 -8.29 -16.13
C LEU A 229 25.17 -9.26 -17.27
N PHE A 230 24.17 -9.99 -17.77
CA PHE A 230 24.31 -10.94 -18.87
C PHE A 230 24.64 -10.24 -20.20
N PHE A 231 23.84 -9.25 -20.61
CA PHE A 231 23.99 -8.56 -21.90
C PHE A 231 25.13 -7.54 -21.91
N HIS A 232 25.55 -7.01 -20.75
CA HIS A 232 26.61 -6.01 -20.65
C HIS A 232 27.89 -6.51 -19.98
N GLN A 233 28.04 -7.81 -19.73
CA GLN A 233 29.22 -8.41 -19.10
C GLN A 233 30.55 -7.91 -19.71
N ASN A 234 30.60 -7.79 -21.03
CA ASN A 234 31.78 -7.36 -21.78
C ASN A 234 32.11 -5.87 -21.64
N ARG A 235 31.13 -5.05 -21.23
CA ARG A 235 31.26 -3.60 -21.00
C ARG A 235 31.49 -3.24 -19.54
N LEU A 236 31.30 -4.19 -18.63
CA LEU A 236 31.60 -4.04 -17.21
C LEU A 236 33.09 -4.24 -16.99
N ASP A 237 33.71 -3.30 -16.26
CA ASP A 237 35.12 -3.36 -15.90
C ASP A 237 35.41 -4.59 -15.03
N LEU A 238 36.65 -5.09 -15.04
CA LEU A 238 37.09 -6.28 -14.28
C LEU A 238 36.80 -6.17 -12.78
N THR A 239 36.79 -4.96 -12.21
CA THR A 239 36.42 -4.68 -10.82
C THR A 239 34.90 -4.75 -10.56
N GLN A 240 34.07 -4.60 -11.58
CA GLN A 240 32.60 -4.68 -11.51
C GLN A 240 32.07 -6.08 -11.87
N ARG A 241 32.91 -6.95 -12.43
CA ARG A 241 32.66 -8.38 -12.64
C ARG A 241 32.90 -9.15 -11.34
N ILE A 242 32.11 -8.88 -10.30
CA ILE A 242 32.19 -9.69 -9.07
C ILE A 242 31.64 -11.09 -9.41
N LYS A 243 32.49 -12.10 -9.19
CA LYS A 243 32.17 -13.53 -9.33
C LYS A 243 31.15 -14.00 -8.30
#